data_AF-A0A6G1RWL0-F1
#
_entry.id   AF-A0A6G1RWL0-F1
#
_cell.length_a   1.000
_cell.length_b   1.000
_cell.length_c   1.000
_cell.angle_alpha   90.00
_cell.angle_beta   90.00
_cell.angle_gamma   90.00
#
_symmetry.space_group_name_H-M   'P 1'
#
loop_
_entity.id
_entity.type
_entity.pdbx_description
1 polymer ?
#
loop_
_entity_poly.entity_id
_entity_poly.type
_entity_poly.pdbx_seq_one_letter_code
_entity_poly.pdbx_strand_id
1 'polypeptide(L)'
;MKGFPVVARSLAKRFYSLKVAPKVKTSTTAERVKLSPESEDLEITKLPNGLVIASLENFSPASRIGVFIKAGSRYETAGNLGTAHLLRLASTLTTKGASSFRITRGIEAVGGSLRFVTSYKDNLGKMQRS
;
A
#
# COMPACT_ATOMS: atom_id res chain seq x y z
N MET A 1 14.23 74.48 -12.30
CA MET A 1 13.55 73.17 -12.47
C MET A 1 12.65 72.96 -11.25
N LYS A 2 11.32 72.92 -11.44
CA LYS A 2 10.32 72.79 -10.37
C LYS A 2 9.94 71.30 -10.25
N GLY A 3 10.10 70.71 -9.07
CA GLY A 3 9.75 69.31 -8.80
C GLY A 3 8.31 69.16 -8.29
N PHE A 4 7.59 68.18 -8.83
CA PHE A 4 6.24 67.78 -8.42
C PHE A 4 6.26 66.91 -7.15
N PRO A 5 5.25 66.98 -6.26
CA PRO A 5 5.14 66.06 -5.14
C PRO A 5 4.42 64.77 -5.57
N VAL A 6 5.06 63.62 -5.41
CA VAL A 6 4.41 62.30 -5.55
C VAL A 6 3.98 61.84 -4.15
N VAL A 7 2.66 61.73 -3.99
CA VAL A 7 1.97 61.19 -2.82
C VAL A 7 2.23 59.68 -2.74
N ALA A 8 2.90 59.22 -1.68
CA ALA A 8 2.95 57.80 -1.33
C ALA A 8 2.01 57.54 -0.15
N ARG A 9 0.92 56.82 -0.44
CA ARG A 9 -0.16 56.46 0.47
C ARG A 9 0.33 55.49 1.54
N SER A 10 -0.01 55.78 2.79
CA SER A 10 0.12 54.87 3.93
C SER A 10 -0.69 53.60 3.68
N LEU A 11 -0.02 52.46 3.47
CA LEU A 11 -0.65 51.14 3.52
C LEU A 11 -0.54 50.63 4.95
N ALA A 12 -1.58 50.90 5.74
CA ALA A 12 -1.79 50.27 7.03
C ALA A 12 -1.84 48.74 6.84
N LYS A 13 -0.75 48.06 7.17
CA LYS A 13 -0.73 46.59 7.30
C LYS A 13 -1.63 46.24 8.49
N ARG A 14 -2.84 45.80 8.20
CA ARG A 14 -3.72 45.14 9.19
C ARG A 14 -3.06 43.82 9.59
N PHE A 15 -2.24 43.87 10.63
CA PHE A 15 -1.76 42.68 11.33
C PHE A 15 -2.97 42.01 12.00
N TYR A 16 -3.45 40.91 11.42
CA TYR A 16 -4.39 40.03 12.09
C TYR A 16 -3.66 39.36 13.28
N SER A 17 -4.14 39.62 14.49
CA SER A 17 -3.60 39.03 15.71
C SER A 17 -3.80 37.51 15.70
N LEU A 18 -2.71 36.76 15.84
CA LEU A 18 -2.72 35.33 16.17
C LEU A 18 -3.43 35.15 17.52
N LYS A 19 -4.66 34.61 17.52
CA LYS A 19 -5.28 34.10 18.75
C LYS A 19 -4.48 32.88 19.21
N VAL A 20 -3.85 33.03 20.38
CA VAL A 20 -3.09 31.98 21.08
C VAL A 20 -4.01 30.79 21.37
N ALA A 21 -3.62 29.60 20.92
CA ALA A 21 -4.30 28.35 21.26
C ALA A 21 -4.12 28.04 22.77
N PRO A 22 -5.17 27.57 23.48
CA PRO A 22 -5.05 27.25 24.90
C PRO A 22 -4.12 26.04 25.07
N LYS A 23 -3.12 26.20 25.92
CA LYS A 23 -2.16 25.16 26.27
C LYS A 23 -2.89 24.07 27.05
N VAL A 24 -3.18 22.94 26.39
CA VAL A 24 -3.77 21.76 27.01
C VAL A 24 -2.81 21.30 28.11
N LYS A 25 -3.29 21.36 29.35
CA LYS A 25 -2.59 20.83 30.52
C LYS A 25 -2.47 19.32 30.32
N THR A 26 -1.23 18.84 30.31
CA THR A 26 -0.87 17.43 30.39
C THR A 26 -1.64 16.79 31.54
N SER A 27 -2.72 16.07 31.22
CA SER A 27 -3.33 15.13 32.14
C SER A 27 -2.37 13.95 32.26
N THR A 28 -1.62 13.96 33.35
CA THR A 28 -0.99 12.80 33.96
C THR A 28 -2.03 11.69 34.11
N THR A 29 -2.12 10.82 33.12
CA THR A 29 -2.45 9.38 33.16
C THR A 29 -2.52 8.96 31.69
N ALA A 30 -1.36 8.92 31.03
CA ALA A 30 -1.22 8.04 29.88
C ALA A 30 -1.15 6.63 30.48
N GLU A 31 -2.31 6.02 30.71
CA GLU A 31 -2.37 4.58 30.90
C GLU A 31 -1.71 3.99 29.65
N ARG A 32 -0.49 3.48 29.85
CA ARG A 32 0.27 2.81 28.82
C ARG A 32 -0.48 1.52 28.56
N VAL A 33 -1.52 1.59 27.73
CA VAL A 33 -2.13 0.41 27.12
C VAL A 33 -0.96 -0.37 26.57
N LYS A 34 -0.71 -1.55 27.13
CA LYS A 34 0.23 -2.51 26.58
C LYS A 34 -0.31 -2.89 25.20
N LEU A 35 0.03 -2.11 24.19
CA LEU A 35 -0.14 -2.47 22.78
C LEU A 35 1.02 -3.41 22.43
N SER A 36 1.07 -4.55 23.11
CA SER A 36 1.61 -5.75 22.50
C SER A 36 0.38 -6.57 22.16
N PRO A 37 -0.25 -6.37 20.99
CA PRO A 37 -1.02 -7.47 20.45
C PRO A 37 0.00 -8.61 20.39
N GLU A 38 -0.22 -9.66 21.16
CA GLU A 38 0.44 -10.93 20.90
C GLU A 38 0.02 -11.23 19.46
N SER A 39 0.91 -10.95 18.50
CA SER A 39 0.67 -11.28 17.11
C SER A 39 0.41 -12.77 17.12
N GLU A 40 -0.80 -13.19 16.77
CA GLU A 40 -1.14 -14.60 16.75
C GLU A 40 -0.11 -15.32 15.90
N ASP A 41 0.24 -16.54 16.32
CA ASP A 41 1.25 -17.32 15.61
C ASP A 41 0.81 -17.58 14.17
N LEU A 42 1.81 -17.69 13.29
CA LEU A 42 1.55 -17.93 11.87
C LEU A 42 0.84 -19.29 11.69
N GLU A 43 -0.40 -19.24 11.20
CA GLU A 43 -1.21 -20.42 10.95
C GLU A 43 -0.93 -20.95 9.53
N ILE A 44 -0.47 -22.20 9.42
CA ILE A 44 -0.23 -22.86 8.14
C ILE A 44 -1.22 -24.00 7.97
N THR A 45 -2.14 -23.85 7.01
CA THR A 45 -3.06 -24.91 6.61
C THR A 45 -2.67 -25.47 5.25
N LYS A 46 -2.62 -26.79 5.14
CA LYS A 46 -2.37 -27.49 3.86
C LYS A 46 -3.67 -28.13 3.38
N LEU A 47 -4.13 -27.72 2.22
CA LEU A 47 -5.30 -28.30 1.58
C LEU A 47 -4.95 -29.65 0.91
N PRO A 48 -5.93 -30.56 0.75
CA PRO A 48 -5.69 -31.88 0.14
C PRO A 48 -5.26 -31.81 -1.33
N ASN A 49 -5.49 -30.67 -2.00
CA ASN A 49 -5.01 -30.39 -3.35
C ASN A 49 -3.54 -29.93 -3.42
N GLY A 50 -2.85 -29.84 -2.28
CA GLY A 50 -1.46 -29.39 -2.17
C GLY A 50 -1.26 -27.89 -2.04
N LEU A 51 -2.32 -27.07 -2.00
CA LEU A 51 -2.20 -25.63 -1.75
C LEU A 51 -1.88 -25.38 -0.27
N VAL A 52 -0.89 -24.52 -0.03
CA VAL A 52 -0.50 -24.08 1.32
C VAL A 52 -1.06 -22.68 1.54
N ILE A 53 -1.88 -22.54 2.57
CA ILE A 53 -2.42 -21.26 3.04
C ILE A 53 -1.63 -20.90 4.30
N ALA A 54 -1.04 -19.72 4.32
CA ALA A 54 -0.41 -19.14 5.50
C ALA A 54 -1.15 -17.85 5.85
N SER A 55 -1.73 -17.79 7.05
CA SER A 55 -2.41 -16.63 7.60
C SER A 55 -1.67 -16.13 8.83
N LEU A 56 -1.61 -14.82 8.98
CA LEU A 56 -1.07 -14.15 10.16
C LEU A 56 -2.04 -13.04 10.53
N GLU A 57 -2.72 -13.20 11.67
CA GLU A 57 -3.60 -12.18 12.20
C GLU A 57 -2.78 -11.14 12.95
N ASN A 58 -2.98 -9.88 12.60
CA ASN A 58 -2.21 -8.76 13.16
C ASN A 58 -3.11 -7.63 13.66
N PHE A 59 -4.43 -7.86 13.74
CA PHE A 59 -5.44 -6.90 14.21
C PHE A 59 -5.35 -5.53 13.52
N SER A 60 -4.80 -5.49 12.31
CA SER A 60 -4.63 -4.28 11.52
C SER A 60 -5.90 -3.96 10.74
N PRO A 61 -6.29 -2.67 10.64
CA PRO A 61 -7.39 -2.26 9.76
C PRO A 61 -7.07 -2.47 8.26
N ALA A 62 -5.83 -2.79 7.91
CA ALA A 62 -5.41 -3.12 6.55
C ALA A 62 -4.83 -4.54 6.48
N SER A 63 -5.42 -5.37 5.61
CA SER A 63 -4.94 -6.72 5.31
C SER A 63 -4.28 -6.78 3.93
N ARG A 64 -3.38 -7.76 3.75
CA ARG A 64 -2.70 -8.02 2.47
C ARG A 64 -2.81 -9.50 2.15
N ILE A 65 -3.33 -9.79 0.96
CA ILE A 65 -3.46 -11.15 0.44
C ILE A 65 -2.52 -11.27 -0.77
N GLY A 66 -1.73 -12.34 -0.81
CA GLY A 66 -0.80 -12.61 -1.89
C GLY A 66 -0.83 -14.07 -2.30
N VAL A 67 -0.77 -14.33 -3.59
CA VAL A 67 -0.66 -15.67 -4.16
C VAL A 67 0.75 -15.84 -4.71
N PHE A 68 1.44 -16.87 -4.25
CA PHE A 68 2.81 -17.18 -4.66
C PHE A 68 2.83 -18.46 -5.45
N ILE A 69 3.38 -18.38 -6.66
CA ILE A 69 3.49 -19.50 -7.57
C ILE A 69 4.97 -19.75 -7.80
N LYS A 70 5.38 -21.02 -7.67
CA LYS A 70 6.74 -21.46 -8.01
C LYS A 70 6.91 -21.50 -9.54
N ALA A 71 6.98 -20.32 -10.14
CA ALA A 71 7.13 -20.10 -11.58
C ALA A 71 7.93 -18.82 -11.83
N GLY A 72 8.50 -18.68 -13.02
CA GLY A 72 9.32 -17.53 -13.40
C GLY A 72 10.16 -17.83 -14.63
N SER A 73 10.97 -16.86 -15.07
CA SER A 73 11.76 -16.99 -16.31
C SER A 73 12.78 -18.13 -16.28
N ARG A 74 13.19 -18.60 -15.09
CA ARG A 74 14.04 -19.80 -14.95
C ARG A 74 13.36 -21.09 -15.45
N TYR A 75 12.03 -21.14 -15.42
CA TYR A 75 11.26 -22.31 -15.86
C TYR A 75 10.86 -22.19 -17.35
N GLU A 76 11.41 -21.22 -18.07
CA GLU A 76 11.25 -21.10 -19.52
C GLU A 76 12.23 -22.01 -20.27
N THR A 77 11.86 -22.35 -21.49
CA THR A 77 12.61 -23.08 -22.50
C THR A 77 12.93 -22.17 -23.68
N ALA A 78 13.79 -22.60 -24.61
CA ALA A 78 14.17 -21.79 -25.77
C ALA A 78 12.98 -21.34 -26.65
N GLY A 79 11.86 -22.08 -26.64
CA GLY A 79 10.67 -21.76 -27.44
C GLY A 79 9.67 -20.80 -26.78
N ASN A 80 9.81 -20.48 -25.48
CA ASN A 80 8.84 -19.68 -24.72
C ASN A 80 9.52 -18.63 -23.83
N LEU A 81 10.66 -18.12 -24.28
CA LEU A 81 11.39 -17.05 -23.63
C LEU A 81 10.51 -15.80 -23.48
N GLY A 82 10.53 -15.20 -22.29
CA GLY A 82 9.78 -13.98 -21.98
C GLY A 82 8.30 -14.20 -21.66
N THR A 83 7.81 -15.44 -21.65
CA THR A 83 6.41 -15.73 -21.28
C THR A 83 6.07 -15.34 -19.85
N ALA A 84 7.00 -15.44 -18.91
CA ALA A 84 6.78 -14.97 -17.54
C ALA A 84 6.57 -13.45 -17.50
N HIS A 85 7.30 -12.69 -18.31
CA HIS A 85 7.11 -11.24 -18.40
C HIS A 85 5.78 -10.89 -19.09
N LEU A 86 5.43 -11.60 -20.16
CA LEU A 86 4.15 -11.43 -20.84
C LEU A 86 2.97 -11.71 -19.89
N LEU A 87 3.01 -12.82 -19.15
CA LEU A 87 2.00 -13.16 -18.15
C LEU A 87 1.85 -12.07 -17.08
N ARG A 88 2.95 -11.44 -16.67
CA ARG A 88 2.90 -10.29 -15.75
C ARG A 88 2.10 -9.13 -16.35
N LEU A 89 2.38 -8.76 -17.59
CA LEU A 89 1.67 -7.67 -18.27
C LEU A 89 0.20 -8.02 -18.50
N ALA A 90 -0.11 -9.29 -18.80
CA ALA A 90 -1.46 -9.76 -19.08
C ALA A 90 -2.35 -9.90 -17.84
N SER A 91 -1.76 -9.92 -16.63
CA SER A 91 -2.47 -10.19 -15.37
C SER A 91 -3.63 -9.24 -15.05
N THR A 92 -3.60 -8.00 -15.54
CA THR A 92 -4.64 -6.98 -15.31
C THR A 92 -5.61 -6.80 -16.49
N LEU A 93 -5.46 -7.59 -17.56
CA LEU A 93 -6.24 -7.43 -18.78
C LEU A 93 -7.66 -7.98 -18.59
N THR A 94 -7.96 -9.20 -19.00
CA THR A 94 -9.32 -9.74 -18.88
C THR A 94 -9.28 -11.17 -18.40
N THR A 95 -10.36 -11.58 -17.76
CA THR A 95 -10.64 -12.98 -17.43
C THR A 95 -11.96 -13.38 -18.08
N LYS A 96 -12.26 -14.68 -18.11
CA LYS A 96 -13.56 -15.16 -18.60
C LYS A 96 -14.75 -14.52 -17.87
N GLY A 97 -14.55 -14.14 -16.61
CA GLY A 97 -15.56 -13.59 -15.73
C GLY A 97 -15.44 -12.10 -15.44
N ALA A 98 -14.49 -11.34 -16.02
CA ALA A 98 -14.36 -9.90 -15.79
C ALA A 98 -13.47 -9.20 -16.83
N SER A 99 -13.91 -8.04 -17.32
CA SER A 99 -13.08 -7.16 -18.16
C SER A 99 -12.07 -6.36 -17.31
N SER A 100 -11.03 -5.81 -17.96
CA SER A 100 -10.01 -4.99 -17.31
C SER A 100 -10.64 -3.82 -16.55
N PHE A 101 -11.60 -3.15 -17.20
CA PHE A 101 -12.35 -2.07 -16.59
C PHE A 101 -13.10 -2.51 -15.32
N ARG A 102 -13.74 -3.68 -15.34
CA ARG A 102 -14.45 -4.21 -14.17
C ARG A 102 -13.49 -4.56 -13.04
N ILE A 103 -12.32 -5.10 -13.36
CA ILE A 103 -11.27 -5.42 -12.38
C ILE A 103 -10.77 -4.13 -11.71
N THR A 104 -10.31 -3.16 -12.50
CA THR A 104 -9.76 -1.89 -11.98
C THR A 104 -10.79 -1.13 -11.15
N ARG A 105 -12.02 -0.97 -11.67
CA ARG A 105 -13.09 -0.29 -10.95
C ARG A 105 -13.48 -1.00 -9.66
N GLY A 106 -13.47 -2.33 -9.67
CA GLY A 106 -13.72 -3.13 -8.49
C GLY A 106 -12.69 -2.85 -7.40
N ILE A 107 -11.41 -2.87 -7.74
CA ILE A 107 -10.30 -2.62 -6.80
C ILE A 107 -10.35 -1.19 -6.26
N GLU A 108 -10.58 -0.19 -7.12
CA GLU A 108 -10.69 1.21 -6.74
C GLU A 108 -11.89 1.49 -5.83
N ALA A 109 -13.02 0.83 -6.07
CA ALA A 109 -14.22 0.98 -5.24
C ALA A 109 -13.99 0.53 -3.78
N VAL A 110 -13.10 -0.45 -3.56
CA VAL A 110 -12.70 -0.88 -2.20
C VAL A 110 -11.54 -0.07 -1.64
N GLY A 111 -10.95 0.85 -2.42
CA GLY A 111 -9.75 1.60 -2.05
C GLY A 111 -8.47 0.75 -2.02
N GLY A 112 -8.47 -0.40 -2.69
CA GLY A 112 -7.35 -1.35 -2.69
C GLY A 112 -6.26 -1.03 -3.72
N SER A 113 -5.15 -1.78 -3.66
CA SER A 113 -4.13 -1.78 -4.71
C SER A 113 -3.75 -3.21 -5.09
N LEU A 114 -3.63 -3.47 -6.39
CA LEU A 114 -3.27 -4.78 -6.93
C LEU A 114 -1.89 -4.69 -7.59
N ARG A 115 -0.98 -5.61 -7.24
CA ARG A 115 0.38 -5.65 -7.75
C ARG A 115 0.77 -7.04 -8.20
N PHE A 116 1.37 -7.12 -9.38
CA PHE A 116 1.93 -8.36 -9.93
C PHE A 116 3.43 -8.21 -10.08
N VAL A 117 4.16 -9.19 -9.59
CA VAL A 117 5.62 -9.25 -9.64
C VAL A 117 6.03 -10.61 -10.15
N THR A 118 6.93 -10.61 -11.13
CA THR A 118 7.62 -11.82 -11.57
C THR A 118 9.08 -11.70 -11.23
N SER A 119 9.71 -12.82 -10.93
CA SER A 119 11.11 -12.86 -10.52
C SER A 119 11.78 -14.10 -11.08
N TYR A 120 13.09 -14.01 -11.25
CA TYR A 120 13.92 -15.14 -11.66
C TYR A 120 14.12 -16.17 -10.53
N LYS A 121 14.12 -15.73 -9.27
CA LYS A 121 14.31 -16.59 -8.09
C LYS A 121 12.98 -17.01 -7.47
N ASP A 122 13.00 -18.24 -6.94
CA ASP A 122 11.97 -18.78 -6.07
C ASP A 122 11.93 -17.96 -4.76
N ASN A 123 10.92 -17.09 -4.63
CA ASN A 123 10.81 -16.14 -3.52
C ASN A 123 10.06 -16.71 -2.30
N LEU A 124 9.55 -17.94 -2.37
CA LEU A 124 8.79 -18.58 -1.29
C LEU A 124 9.59 -18.65 0.04
N GLY A 125 10.91 -18.82 -0.03
CA GLY A 125 11.76 -18.91 1.16
C GLY A 125 12.04 -17.57 1.87
N LYS A 126 11.74 -16.42 1.27
CA LYS A 126 12.00 -15.10 1.86
C LYS A 126 10.78 -14.49 2.56
N MET A 127 9.58 -15.00 2.30
CA MET A 127 8.35 -14.44 2.85
C MET A 127 8.00 -14.97 4.24
N GLN A 128 8.57 -16.10 4.66
CA GLN A 128 8.45 -16.60 6.04
C GLN A 128 9.38 -15.90 7.05
N ARG A 129 10.15 -14.89 6.63
CA ARG A 129 11.16 -14.21 7.48
C ARG A 129 10.95 -12.70 7.64
N SER A 130 9.80 -12.18 7.21
CA SER A 130 9.44 -10.76 7.37
C SER A 130 8.15 -10.61 8.14
#